data_AF-A0A965NK86-F1
#
_entry.id   AF-A0A965NK86-F1
#
_cell.length_a   1.000
_cell.length_b   1.000
_cell.length_c   1.000
_cell.angle_alpha   90.00
_cell.angle_beta   90.00
_cell.angle_gamma   90.00
#
_symmetry.space_group_name_H-M   'P 1'
#
loop_
_entity.id
_entity.type
_entity.pdbx_description
1 polymer ?
#
loop_
_entity_poly.entity_id
_entity_poly.type
_entity_poly.pdbx_seq_one_letter_code
_entity_poly.pdbx_strand_id
1 'polypeptide(L)'
;MSQPPPGNGENVLSLQNISRTFFTALQRQHDMLAFSIAGLHTADPKAYEHFSSVSRVMPVPQAHLPPEQMLAYARGLMMRTTVNDLLTLSSECMVQCHLLCLFIREQGKNQRRDPLVEKIIMEKQQAFQQMSLQDRFTALEENFGIVCDLEDGVFSLAAALRVLVRGGLVTNDDITPDGSLTLEFKAMKDFEAPAEPEKAPEVAPELPPGVTRHVLSDENKPKMVARLTDTTRTFKPGEMLSLTDSELLGLNITVAKFVDGLLRSVDHFGRAQLGEGA
;
A
#
# COMPACT_ATOMS: atom_id res chain seq x y z
N MET A 1 0.04 -35.15 8.59
CA MET A 1 1.29 -35.15 7.81
C MET A 1 2.06 -33.90 8.17
N SER A 2 3.12 -34.05 8.95
CA SER A 2 3.92 -32.93 9.45
C SER A 2 4.73 -32.35 8.30
N GLN A 3 4.63 -31.03 8.10
CA GLN A 3 5.49 -30.32 7.16
C GLN A 3 6.96 -30.51 7.58
N PRO A 4 7.88 -30.73 6.63
CA PRO A 4 9.29 -30.77 6.94
C PRO A 4 9.75 -29.39 7.43
N PRO A 5 10.73 -29.33 8.36
CA PRO A 5 11.29 -28.06 8.80
C PRO A 5 11.92 -27.33 7.59
N PRO A 6 11.84 -25.98 7.54
CA PRO A 6 12.50 -25.23 6.48
C PRO A 6 14.00 -25.54 6.56
N GLY A 7 14.52 -26.18 5.51
CA GLY A 7 15.96 -26.42 5.39
C GLY A 7 16.70 -25.08 5.44
N ASN A 8 17.93 -25.12 5.96
CA ASN A 8 18.90 -24.02 5.95
C ASN A 8 19.23 -23.63 4.49
N GLY A 9 18.29 -23.00 3.80
CA GLY A 9 18.59 -22.23 2.61
C GLY A 9 19.46 -21.08 3.07
N GLU A 10 20.67 -20.98 2.54
CA GLU A 10 21.37 -19.69 2.52
C GLU A 10 20.34 -18.61 2.17
N ASN A 11 20.32 -17.49 2.89
CA ASN A 11 19.44 -16.37 2.57
C ASN A 11 19.85 -15.85 1.18
N VAL A 12 19.35 -16.48 0.11
CA VAL A 12 19.59 -16.09 -1.27
C VAL A 12 18.79 -14.82 -1.46
N LEU A 13 19.48 -13.69 -1.45
CA LEU A 13 18.93 -12.42 -1.85
C LEU A 13 18.55 -12.53 -3.33
N SER A 14 17.26 -12.61 -3.60
CA SER A 14 16.73 -12.70 -4.96
C SER A 14 15.49 -11.85 -5.09
N LEU A 15 15.24 -11.33 -6.31
CA LEU A 15 14.07 -10.52 -6.57
C LEU A 15 12.77 -11.29 -6.28
N GLN A 16 12.75 -12.60 -6.51
CA GLN A 16 11.60 -13.47 -6.20
C GLN A 16 11.34 -13.53 -4.69
N ASN A 17 12.37 -13.68 -3.87
CA ASN A 17 12.24 -13.72 -2.41
C ASN A 17 11.81 -12.36 -1.85
N ILE A 18 12.39 -11.26 -2.37
CA ILE A 18 12.00 -9.89 -2.04
C ILE A 18 10.51 -9.69 -2.38
N SER A 19 10.12 -9.94 -3.64
CA SER A 19 8.76 -9.83 -4.14
C SER A 19 7.75 -10.59 -3.27
N ARG A 20 8.01 -11.88 -3.01
CA ARG A 20 7.14 -12.72 -2.19
C ARG A 20 6.98 -12.17 -0.77
N THR A 21 8.08 -11.69 -0.17
CA THR A 21 8.06 -11.14 1.19
C THR A 21 7.19 -9.90 1.26
N PHE A 22 7.40 -8.93 0.36
CA PHE A 22 6.66 -7.67 0.39
C PHE A 22 5.20 -7.82 -0.02
N PHE A 23 4.88 -8.62 -1.05
CA PHE A 23 3.47 -8.86 -1.41
C PHE A 23 2.71 -9.64 -0.32
N THR A 24 3.38 -10.56 0.38
CA THR A 24 2.76 -11.23 1.54
C THR A 24 2.49 -10.25 2.67
N ALA A 25 3.43 -9.34 2.96
CA ALA A 25 3.27 -8.33 3.99
C ALA A 25 2.18 -7.32 3.64
N LEU A 26 2.13 -6.87 2.39
CA LEU A 26 1.08 -5.98 1.88
C LEU A 26 -0.30 -6.61 1.92
N GLN A 27 -0.43 -7.89 1.56
CA GLN A 27 -1.70 -8.60 1.66
C GLN A 27 -2.18 -8.65 3.12
N ARG A 28 -1.30 -9.01 4.06
CA ARG A 28 -1.65 -9.03 5.49
C ARG A 28 -2.05 -7.66 6.01
N GLN A 29 -1.35 -6.60 5.59
CA GLN A 29 -1.68 -5.23 5.95
C GLN A 29 -3.06 -4.84 5.39
N HIS A 30 -3.33 -5.19 4.14
CA HIS A 30 -4.63 -4.97 3.50
C HIS A 30 -5.76 -5.70 4.26
N ASP A 31 -5.58 -6.98 4.56
CA ASP A 31 -6.56 -7.79 5.29
C ASP A 31 -6.83 -7.23 6.68
N MET A 32 -5.78 -6.79 7.40
CA MET A 32 -5.89 -6.14 8.70
C MET A 32 -6.65 -4.81 8.64
N LEU A 33 -6.41 -4.00 7.60
CA LEU A 33 -7.13 -2.75 7.39
C LEU A 33 -8.61 -3.02 7.11
N ALA A 34 -8.92 -3.94 6.19
CA ALA A 34 -10.29 -4.32 5.86
C ALA A 34 -11.04 -4.88 7.08
N PHE A 35 -10.40 -5.75 7.86
CA PHE A 35 -10.96 -6.30 9.10
C PHE A 35 -11.23 -5.19 10.12
N SER A 36 -10.30 -4.25 10.27
CA SER A 36 -10.42 -3.14 11.24
C SER A 36 -11.53 -2.16 10.84
N ILE A 37 -11.64 -1.82 9.55
CA ILE A 37 -12.73 -1.01 9.01
C ILE A 37 -14.07 -1.69 9.32
N ALA A 38 -14.23 -2.97 8.97
CA ALA A 38 -15.46 -3.71 9.21
C ALA A 38 -15.81 -3.73 10.72
N GLY A 39 -14.83 -4.01 11.58
CA GLY A 39 -15.01 -4.02 13.03
C GLY A 39 -15.44 -2.68 13.61
N LEU A 40 -14.91 -1.56 13.10
CA LEU A 40 -15.32 -0.21 13.52
C LEU A 40 -16.76 0.13 13.09
N HIS A 41 -17.18 -0.30 11.90
CA HIS A 41 -18.56 -0.09 11.42
C HIS A 41 -19.60 -0.93 12.17
N THR A 42 -19.21 -2.10 12.68
CA THR A 42 -20.11 -3.01 13.38
C THR A 42 -19.96 -2.94 14.91
N ALA A 43 -19.23 -1.97 15.44
CA ALA A 43 -18.99 -1.85 16.87
C ALA A 43 -20.30 -1.61 17.64
N ASP A 44 -20.67 -2.54 18.53
CA ASP A 44 -21.85 -2.43 19.39
C ASP A 44 -21.51 -1.64 20.68
N PRO A 45 -22.15 -0.48 20.92
CA PRO A 45 -21.97 0.28 22.16
C PRO A 45 -22.21 -0.55 23.44
N LYS A 46 -23.19 -1.47 23.42
CA LYS A 46 -23.50 -2.29 24.60
C LYS A 46 -22.41 -3.32 24.88
N ALA A 47 -21.86 -3.92 23.83
CA ALA A 47 -20.71 -4.81 23.97
C ALA A 47 -19.49 -4.06 24.53
N TYR A 48 -19.24 -2.83 24.07
CA TYR A 48 -18.17 -1.98 24.62
C TYR A 48 -18.36 -1.69 26.11
N GLU A 49 -19.55 -1.25 26.53
CA GLU A 49 -19.87 -1.01 27.94
C GLU A 49 -19.73 -2.26 28.81
N HIS A 50 -20.16 -3.42 28.28
CA HIS A 50 -19.97 -4.69 28.97
C HIS A 50 -18.48 -4.96 29.21
N PHE A 51 -17.65 -4.96 28.16
CA PHE A 51 -16.23 -5.27 28.29
C PHE A 51 -15.44 -4.20 29.07
N SER A 52 -15.83 -2.93 29.00
CA SER A 52 -15.21 -1.87 29.80
C SER A 52 -15.48 -2.05 31.29
N SER A 53 -16.68 -2.52 31.66
CA SER A 53 -17.07 -2.74 33.07
C SER A 53 -16.53 -4.03 33.69
N VAL A 54 -16.14 -5.02 32.87
CA VAL A 54 -15.48 -6.25 33.33
C VAL A 54 -14.10 -5.93 33.94
N SER A 55 -13.38 -4.96 33.37
CA SER A 55 -12.09 -4.50 33.89
C SER A 55 -12.28 -3.53 35.08
N ARG A 56 -12.57 -4.07 36.27
CA ARG A 56 -12.78 -3.27 37.51
C ARG A 56 -11.51 -2.66 38.11
N VAL A 57 -10.37 -2.79 37.44
CA VAL A 57 -9.03 -2.42 37.94
C VAL A 57 -8.42 -1.22 37.21
N MET A 58 -9.16 -0.59 36.29
CA MET A 58 -8.67 0.60 35.60
C MET A 58 -8.40 1.75 36.61
N PRO A 59 -7.20 2.34 36.63
CA PRO A 59 -6.77 3.26 37.68
C PRO A 59 -7.44 4.64 37.62
N VAL A 60 -8.02 5.00 36.47
CA VAL A 60 -8.64 6.32 36.24
C VAL A 60 -10.02 6.14 35.59
N PRO A 61 -11.04 5.65 36.32
CA PRO A 61 -12.39 5.43 35.76
C PRO A 61 -13.02 6.70 35.18
N GLN A 62 -12.69 7.87 35.73
CA GLN A 62 -13.18 9.17 35.25
C GLN A 62 -12.67 9.56 33.86
N ALA A 63 -11.63 8.90 33.34
CA ALA A 63 -11.13 9.11 31.97
C ALA A 63 -11.81 8.17 30.95
N HIS A 64 -12.83 7.41 31.35
CA HIS A 64 -13.59 6.55 30.46
C HIS A 64 -14.25 7.38 29.35
N LEU A 65 -14.02 6.99 28.10
CA LEU A 65 -14.61 7.63 26.94
C LEU A 65 -15.94 6.97 26.59
N PRO A 66 -16.99 7.75 26.24
CA PRO A 66 -18.21 7.17 25.70
C PRO A 66 -17.94 6.47 24.35
N PRO A 67 -18.82 5.54 23.93
CA PRO A 67 -18.62 4.70 22.74
C PRO A 67 -18.24 5.49 21.48
N GLU A 68 -18.90 6.61 21.21
CA GLU A 68 -18.65 7.44 20.02
C GLU A 68 -17.24 8.06 20.02
N GLN A 69 -16.79 8.56 21.16
CA GLN A 69 -15.44 9.13 21.30
C GLN A 69 -14.37 8.05 21.20
N MET A 70 -14.65 6.86 21.76
CA MET A 70 -13.75 5.71 21.64
C MET A 70 -13.67 5.21 20.19
N LEU A 71 -14.77 5.20 19.44
CA LEU A 71 -14.80 4.85 18.02
C LEU A 71 -13.98 5.85 17.20
N ALA A 72 -14.14 7.16 17.44
CA ALA A 72 -13.36 8.19 16.79
C ALA A 72 -11.84 8.04 17.10
N TYR A 73 -11.50 7.76 18.35
CA TYR A 73 -10.12 7.49 18.76
C TYR A 73 -9.56 6.25 18.07
N ALA A 74 -10.31 5.15 18.04
CA ALA A 74 -9.91 3.91 17.40
C ALA A 74 -9.71 4.08 15.88
N ARG A 75 -10.57 4.86 15.21
CA ARG A 75 -10.40 5.23 13.80
C ARG A 75 -9.11 6.03 13.57
N GLY A 76 -8.82 7.01 14.42
CA GLY A 76 -7.58 7.78 14.37
C GLY A 76 -6.34 6.90 14.55
N LEU A 77 -6.38 5.97 15.51
CA LEU A 77 -5.32 5.01 15.74
C LEU A 77 -5.10 4.10 14.53
N MET A 78 -6.18 3.53 13.98
CA MET A 78 -6.15 2.66 12.79
C MET A 78 -5.50 3.38 11.60
N MET A 79 -5.90 4.63 11.33
CA MET A 79 -5.33 5.43 10.25
C MET A 79 -3.83 5.67 10.46
N ARG A 80 -3.41 6.07 11.67
CA ARG A 80 -1.99 6.29 11.98
C ARG A 80 -1.16 5.02 11.82
N THR A 81 -1.63 3.89 12.33
CA THR A 81 -0.95 2.60 12.19
C THR A 81 -0.87 2.17 10.72
N THR A 82 -1.97 2.29 9.98
CA THR A 82 -2.02 1.96 8.56
C THR A 82 -1.01 2.77 7.74
N VAL A 83 -0.99 4.09 7.91
CA VAL A 83 -0.05 4.98 7.20
C VAL A 83 1.40 4.65 7.59
N ASN A 84 1.66 4.38 8.87
CA ASN A 84 2.99 4.01 9.35
C ASN A 84 3.48 2.67 8.76
N ASP A 85 2.63 1.65 8.77
CA ASP A 85 2.94 0.32 8.23
C ASP A 85 3.23 0.40 6.72
N LEU A 86 2.40 1.13 5.99
CA LEU A 86 2.55 1.35 4.55
C LEU A 86 3.86 2.08 4.21
N LEU A 87 4.18 3.16 4.94
CA LEU A 87 5.44 3.88 4.76
C LEU A 87 6.65 3.00 5.08
N THR A 88 6.55 2.20 6.15
CA THR A 88 7.61 1.28 6.57
C THR A 88 7.84 0.20 5.52
N LEU A 89 6.77 -0.40 4.97
CA LEU A 89 6.86 -1.37 3.89
C LEU A 89 7.50 -0.78 2.63
N SER A 90 7.14 0.44 2.24
CA SER A 90 7.77 1.14 1.12
C SER A 90 9.27 1.33 1.34
N SER A 91 9.64 1.86 2.52
CA SER A 91 11.02 2.11 2.92
C SER A 91 11.86 0.83 2.93
N GLU A 92 11.36 -0.24 3.54
CA GLU A 92 12.07 -1.52 3.62
C GLU A 92 12.21 -2.17 2.23
N CYS A 93 11.20 -2.04 1.36
CA CYS A 93 11.29 -2.52 -0.01
C CYS A 93 12.41 -1.81 -0.79
N MET A 94 12.52 -0.49 -0.66
CA MET A 94 13.62 0.27 -1.25
C MET A 94 14.98 -0.21 -0.73
N VAL A 95 15.10 -0.45 0.57
CA VAL A 95 16.34 -0.92 1.21
C VAL A 95 16.77 -2.28 0.68
N GLN A 96 15.84 -3.22 0.52
CA GLN A 96 16.13 -4.56 -0.04
C GLN A 96 16.45 -4.50 -1.54
N CYS A 97 15.73 -3.67 -2.30
CA CYS A 97 15.98 -3.46 -3.72
C CYS A 97 17.35 -2.82 -3.97
N HIS A 98 17.71 -1.82 -3.18
CA HIS A 98 19.03 -1.18 -3.23
C HIS A 98 20.15 -2.20 -2.97
N LEU A 99 20.01 -3.03 -1.93
CA LEU A 99 20.99 -4.08 -1.63
C LEU A 99 21.16 -5.05 -2.81
N LEU A 100 20.05 -5.51 -3.40
CA LEU A 100 20.09 -6.38 -4.57
C LEU A 100 20.80 -5.71 -5.75
N CYS A 101 20.51 -4.42 -6.00
CA CYS A 101 21.16 -3.69 -7.07
C CYS A 101 22.67 -3.51 -6.84
N LEU A 102 23.11 -3.30 -5.59
CA LEU A 102 24.53 -3.29 -5.23
C LEU A 102 25.20 -4.64 -5.52
N PHE A 103 24.57 -5.75 -5.15
CA PHE A 103 25.09 -7.08 -5.47
C PHE A 103 25.22 -7.28 -6.98
N ILE A 104 24.18 -6.93 -7.75
CA ILE A 104 24.20 -7.03 -9.22
C ILE A 104 25.35 -6.21 -9.81
N ARG A 105 25.56 -4.98 -9.33
CA ARG A 105 26.59 -4.07 -9.84
C ARG A 105 28.00 -4.50 -9.50
N GLU A 106 28.25 -4.76 -8.22
CA GLU A 106 29.60 -4.90 -7.68
C GLU A 106 30.10 -6.34 -7.84
N GLN A 107 29.21 -7.35 -7.74
CA GLN A 107 29.57 -8.76 -7.96
C GLN A 107 29.32 -9.21 -9.39
N GLY A 108 28.32 -8.68 -10.09
CA GLY A 108 28.02 -9.06 -11.47
C GLY A 108 27.82 -10.57 -11.62
N LYS A 109 28.55 -11.18 -12.58
CA LYS A 109 28.55 -12.64 -12.80
C LYS A 109 29.59 -13.39 -11.95
N ASN A 110 30.37 -12.70 -11.13
CA ASN A 110 31.44 -13.33 -10.36
C ASN A 110 30.84 -14.11 -9.19
N GLN A 111 30.90 -15.43 -9.27
CA GLN A 111 30.44 -16.32 -8.18
C GLN A 111 31.42 -16.37 -7.00
N ARG A 112 32.62 -15.81 -7.12
CA ARG A 112 33.60 -15.77 -6.02
C ARG A 112 33.29 -14.60 -5.09
N ARG A 113 33.06 -14.92 -3.82
CA ARG A 113 32.96 -13.94 -2.72
C ARG A 113 34.31 -13.26 -2.52
N ASP A 114 34.42 -11.99 -2.93
CA ASP A 114 35.54 -11.12 -2.63
C ASP A 114 35.23 -10.33 -1.34
N PRO A 115 35.98 -10.54 -0.23
CA PRO A 115 35.77 -9.83 1.03
C PRO A 115 35.82 -8.31 0.90
N LEU A 116 36.59 -7.77 -0.06
CA LEU A 116 36.66 -6.33 -0.30
C LEU A 116 35.35 -5.81 -0.91
N VAL A 117 34.79 -6.54 -1.87
CA VAL A 117 33.51 -6.21 -2.52
C VAL A 117 32.37 -6.32 -1.52
N GLU A 118 32.35 -7.35 -0.68
CA GLU A 118 31.35 -7.48 0.40
C GLU A 118 31.39 -6.29 1.36
N LYS A 119 32.58 -5.84 1.75
CA LYS A 119 32.75 -4.66 2.59
C LYS A 119 32.20 -3.39 1.93
N ILE A 120 32.50 -3.19 0.64
CA ILE A 120 31.98 -2.04 -0.13
C ILE A 120 30.45 -2.08 -0.19
N ILE A 121 29.85 -3.24 -0.46
CA ILE A 121 28.39 -3.40 -0.50
C ILE A 121 27.79 -3.05 0.87
N MET A 122 28.37 -3.56 1.97
CA MET A 122 27.87 -3.29 3.32
C MET A 122 27.96 -1.81 3.69
N GLU A 123 29.08 -1.13 3.37
CA GLU A 123 29.26 0.29 3.64
C GLU A 123 28.26 1.15 2.85
N LYS A 124 28.08 0.86 1.54
CA LYS A 124 27.09 1.56 0.70
C LYS A 124 25.66 1.31 1.18
N GLN A 125 25.34 0.08 1.57
CA GLN A 125 24.03 -0.26 2.09
C GLN A 125 23.73 0.46 3.42
N GLN A 126 24.71 0.49 4.33
CA GLN A 126 24.55 1.17 5.61
C GLN A 126 24.34 2.68 5.41
N ALA A 127 25.09 3.30 4.48
CA ALA A 127 24.89 4.69 4.12
C ALA A 127 23.47 4.95 3.59
N PHE A 128 22.98 4.11 2.67
CA PHE A 128 21.62 4.22 2.11
C PHE A 128 20.53 4.12 3.19
N GLN A 129 20.69 3.25 4.19
CA GLN A 129 19.73 3.12 5.28
C GLN A 129 19.62 4.38 6.15
N GLN A 130 20.68 5.20 6.23
CA GLN A 130 20.68 6.45 7.00
C GLN A 130 20.19 7.67 6.20
N MET A 131 20.01 7.52 4.88
CA MET A 131 19.52 8.59 4.02
C MET A 131 18.06 8.94 4.30
N SER A 132 17.70 10.20 4.04
CA SER A 132 16.30 10.63 4.02
C SER A 132 15.53 9.90 2.90
N LEU A 133 14.20 9.90 2.98
CA LEU A 133 13.38 9.25 1.95
C LEU A 133 13.64 9.83 0.56
N GLN A 134 13.79 11.15 0.45
CA GLN A 134 14.07 11.84 -0.80
C GLN A 134 15.45 11.47 -1.36
N ASP A 135 16.47 11.45 -0.51
CA ASP A 135 17.82 11.07 -0.92
C ASP A 135 17.88 9.60 -1.36
N ARG A 136 17.03 8.73 -0.82
CA ARG A 136 16.94 7.32 -1.27
C ARG A 136 16.37 7.20 -2.68
N PHE A 137 15.33 7.96 -3.02
CA PHE A 137 14.81 8.00 -4.40
C PHE A 137 15.88 8.52 -5.36
N THR A 138 16.51 9.65 -5.00
CA THR A 138 17.61 10.25 -5.76
C THR A 138 18.75 9.24 -5.95
N ALA A 139 19.15 8.54 -4.90
CA ALA A 139 20.20 7.53 -4.98
C ALA A 139 19.80 6.32 -5.83
N LEU A 140 18.54 5.90 -5.87
CA LEU A 140 18.08 4.83 -6.77
C LEU A 140 18.16 5.26 -8.24
N GLU A 141 17.76 6.50 -8.52
CA GLU A 141 17.80 7.07 -9.86
C GLU A 141 19.23 7.31 -10.33
N GLU A 142 20.02 8.10 -9.60
CA GLU A 142 21.38 8.47 -10.00
C GLU A 142 22.31 7.27 -10.08
N ASN A 143 22.23 6.38 -9.09
CA ASN A 143 23.14 5.25 -9.06
C ASN A 143 22.68 4.17 -10.03
N PHE A 144 21.38 3.84 -10.14
CA PHE A 144 20.90 2.63 -10.84
C PHE A 144 19.99 2.91 -12.04
N GLY A 145 19.63 4.16 -12.32
CA GLY A 145 18.67 4.52 -13.35
C GLY A 145 17.24 4.08 -13.03
N ILE A 146 16.93 3.85 -11.74
CA ILE A 146 15.62 3.38 -11.29
C ILE A 146 14.77 4.58 -10.87
N VAL A 147 13.81 4.95 -11.73
CA VAL A 147 12.82 5.99 -11.46
C VAL A 147 11.56 5.35 -10.86
N CYS A 148 10.97 6.01 -9.85
CA CYS A 148 9.78 5.53 -9.15
C CYS A 148 8.57 6.43 -9.44
N ASP A 149 7.69 6.00 -10.34
CA ASP A 149 6.51 6.79 -10.76
C ASP A 149 5.51 7.15 -9.65
N LEU A 150 5.62 6.51 -8.47
CA LEU A 150 4.73 6.72 -7.32
C LEU A 150 5.47 7.30 -6.11
N GLU A 151 6.62 7.94 -6.34
CA GLU A 151 7.37 8.67 -5.32
C GLU A 151 6.49 9.67 -4.53
N ASP A 152 5.68 10.47 -5.23
CA ASP A 152 4.75 11.43 -4.61
C ASP A 152 3.73 10.77 -3.67
N GLY A 153 3.29 9.55 -4.00
CA GLY A 153 2.41 8.77 -3.14
C GLY A 153 3.10 8.31 -1.85
N VAL A 154 4.39 7.96 -1.93
CA VAL A 154 5.19 7.61 -0.73
C VAL A 154 5.51 8.85 0.10
N PHE A 155 5.78 10.00 -0.51
CA PHE A 155 5.92 11.26 0.22
C PHE A 155 4.62 11.68 0.91
N SER A 156 3.47 11.43 0.27
CA SER A 156 2.16 11.67 0.86
C SER A 156 1.95 10.85 2.13
N LEU A 157 2.41 9.60 2.18
CA LEU A 157 2.40 8.79 3.41
C LEU A 157 3.28 9.39 4.50
N ALA A 158 4.48 9.86 4.16
CA ALA A 158 5.40 10.48 5.10
C ALA A 158 4.83 11.80 5.67
N ALA A 159 4.22 12.63 4.81
CA ALA A 159 3.55 13.85 5.22
C ALA A 159 2.33 13.56 6.12
N ALA A 160 1.48 12.61 5.74
CA ALA A 160 0.34 12.20 6.54
C ALA A 160 0.77 11.66 7.91
N LEU A 161 1.80 10.81 7.98
CA LEU A 161 2.30 10.27 9.25
C LEU A 161 2.77 11.39 10.19
N ARG A 162 3.50 12.38 9.68
CA ARG A 162 3.99 13.53 10.46
C ARG A 162 2.84 14.28 11.15
N VAL A 163 1.74 14.49 10.42
CA VAL A 163 0.53 15.13 10.95
C VAL A 163 -0.16 14.23 11.97
N LEU A 164 -0.36 12.96 11.65
CA LEU A 164 -1.07 11.99 12.49
C LEU A 164 -0.36 11.70 13.82
N VAL A 165 0.97 11.71 13.84
CA VAL A 165 1.75 11.54 15.08
C VAL A 165 1.54 12.71 16.05
N ARG A 166 1.26 13.91 15.55
CA ARG A 166 0.98 15.12 16.35
C ARG A 166 -0.51 15.32 16.67
N GLY A 167 -1.34 14.29 16.48
CA GLY A 167 -2.77 14.35 16.79
C GLY A 167 -3.67 14.70 15.60
N GLY A 168 -3.11 14.79 14.39
CA GLY A 168 -3.88 14.88 13.15
C GLY A 168 -4.24 16.29 12.69
N LEU A 169 -4.02 17.32 13.52
CA LEU A 169 -4.25 18.71 13.12
C LEU A 169 -3.17 19.20 12.16
N VAL A 170 -3.56 19.67 10.98
CA VAL A 170 -2.64 20.23 9.98
C VAL A 170 -2.18 21.62 10.42
N THR A 171 -0.88 21.86 10.47
CA THR A 171 -0.29 23.15 10.86
C THR A 171 0.37 23.84 9.67
N ASN A 172 0.83 25.08 9.87
CA ASN A 172 1.60 25.81 8.85
C ASN A 172 2.95 25.17 8.53
N ASP A 173 3.44 24.23 9.35
CA ASP A 173 4.68 23.50 9.08
C ASP A 173 4.46 22.30 8.12
N ASP A 174 3.20 21.97 7.82
CA ASP A 174 2.83 20.82 7.00
C ASP A 174 2.46 21.18 5.56
N ILE A 175 2.20 22.45 5.32
CA ILE A 175 1.72 22.94 4.03
C ILE A 175 2.87 23.22 3.08
N THR A 176 2.61 23.06 1.79
CA THR A 176 3.53 23.48 0.74
C THR A 176 3.36 25.00 0.47
N PRO A 177 4.20 25.63 -0.37
CA PRO A 177 4.09 27.06 -0.69
C PRO A 177 2.73 27.50 -1.24
N ASP A 178 1.91 26.57 -1.73
CA ASP A 178 0.54 26.80 -2.18
C ASP A 178 -0.47 27.05 -1.04
N GLY A 179 -0.03 26.90 0.22
CA GLY A 179 -0.87 27.09 1.40
C GLY A 179 -1.63 25.85 1.85
N SER A 180 -1.34 24.67 1.28
CA SER A 180 -2.08 23.44 1.57
C SER A 180 -1.19 22.21 1.73
N LEU A 181 -1.69 21.21 2.45
CA LEU A 181 -1.13 19.86 2.48
C LEU A 181 -1.93 19.02 1.49
N THR A 182 -1.29 18.56 0.41
CA THR A 182 -1.92 17.66 -0.56
C THR A 182 -1.32 16.27 -0.44
N LEU A 183 -2.21 15.27 -0.33
CA LEU A 183 -1.87 13.86 -0.36
C LEU A 183 -2.27 13.29 -1.71
N GLU A 184 -1.37 12.54 -2.34
CA GLU A 184 -1.57 11.88 -3.61
C GLU A 184 -1.61 10.36 -3.43
N PHE A 185 -2.59 9.72 -4.06
CA PHE A 185 -2.75 8.27 -4.00
C PHE A 185 -3.63 7.75 -5.12
N LYS A 186 -3.54 6.45 -5.36
CA LYS A 186 -4.39 5.73 -6.30
C LYS A 186 -5.72 5.39 -5.65
N ALA A 187 -6.81 5.56 -6.38
CA ALA A 187 -8.15 5.15 -5.97
C ALA A 187 -8.87 4.39 -7.09
N MET A 188 -9.65 3.38 -6.72
CA MET A 188 -10.58 2.72 -7.64
C MET A 188 -11.80 3.62 -7.83
N LYS A 189 -12.09 3.98 -9.09
CA LYS A 189 -13.28 4.73 -9.47
C LYS A 189 -14.07 3.94 -10.49
N ASP A 190 -15.37 3.89 -10.31
CA ASP A 190 -16.26 3.24 -11.27
C ASP A 190 -16.59 4.20 -12.42
N PHE A 191 -16.45 3.71 -13.65
CA PHE A 191 -16.78 4.43 -14.87
C PHE A 191 -17.89 3.70 -15.60
N GLU A 192 -18.82 4.42 -16.22
CA GLU A 192 -19.76 3.80 -17.15
C GLU A 192 -19.01 3.31 -18.39
N ALA A 193 -19.15 2.02 -18.71
CA ALA A 193 -18.61 1.49 -19.95
C ALA A 193 -19.37 2.11 -21.14
N PRO A 194 -18.66 2.43 -22.24
CA PRO A 194 -19.31 2.74 -23.50
C PRO A 194 -20.26 1.60 -23.88
N ALA A 195 -21.46 1.91 -24.34
CA ALA A 195 -22.40 0.92 -24.84
C ALA A 195 -21.70 0.07 -25.91
N GLU A 196 -21.68 -1.25 -25.75
CA GLU A 196 -21.21 -2.16 -26.80
C GLU A 196 -22.09 -1.90 -28.04
N PRO A 197 -21.52 -1.82 -29.26
CA PRO A 197 -22.33 -1.71 -30.47
C PRO A 197 -23.28 -2.90 -30.51
N GLU A 198 -24.59 -2.64 -30.67
CA GLU A 198 -25.63 -3.67 -30.76
C GLU A 198 -25.15 -4.81 -31.66
N LYS A 199 -24.95 -5.99 -31.09
CA LYS A 199 -24.80 -7.20 -31.90
C LYS A 199 -26.10 -7.33 -32.70
N ALA A 200 -25.96 -7.38 -34.03
CA ALA A 200 -27.09 -7.64 -34.92
C ALA A 200 -27.88 -8.85 -34.40
N PRO A 201 -29.22 -8.78 -34.38
CA PRO A 201 -30.05 -9.80 -33.74
C PRO A 201 -29.76 -11.15 -34.39
N GLU A 202 -29.10 -12.02 -33.63
CA GLU A 202 -28.96 -13.42 -33.98
C GLU A 202 -30.37 -14.02 -33.89
N VAL A 203 -30.91 -14.46 -35.03
CA VAL A 203 -32.27 -14.97 -35.15
C VAL A 203 -32.45 -16.12 -34.17
N ALA A 204 -33.18 -15.86 -33.08
CA ALA A 204 -33.47 -16.87 -32.07
C ALA A 204 -34.38 -17.95 -32.68
N PRO A 205 -34.11 -19.25 -32.45
CA PRO A 205 -35.00 -20.31 -32.90
C PRO A 205 -36.39 -20.19 -32.24
N GLU A 206 -37.44 -20.36 -33.04
CA GLU A 206 -38.83 -20.28 -32.59
C GLU A 206 -39.11 -21.29 -31.47
N LEU A 207 -39.66 -20.80 -30.35
CA LEU A 207 -40.04 -21.64 -29.22
C LEU A 207 -41.43 -22.27 -29.45
N PRO A 208 -41.66 -23.50 -28.96
CA PRO A 208 -42.94 -24.17 -29.10
C PRO A 208 -44.08 -23.44 -28.36
N PRO A 209 -45.34 -23.59 -28.83
CA PRO A 209 -46.49 -22.88 -28.28
C PRO A 209 -46.71 -23.25 -26.80
N GLY A 210 -46.71 -22.23 -25.92
CA GLY A 210 -46.99 -22.37 -24.49
C GLY A 210 -45.85 -22.03 -23.54
N VAL A 211 -44.66 -21.62 -24.02
CA VAL A 211 -43.52 -21.22 -23.17
C VAL A 211 -43.26 -19.72 -23.27
N THR A 212 -43.62 -18.96 -22.23
CA THR A 212 -43.19 -17.56 -22.07
C THR A 212 -41.83 -17.50 -21.41
N ARG A 213 -40.84 -16.93 -22.10
CA ARG A 213 -39.55 -16.57 -21.52
C ARG A 213 -39.74 -15.32 -20.67
N HIS A 214 -39.57 -15.42 -19.35
CA HIS A 214 -39.40 -14.22 -18.52
C HIS A 214 -38.06 -13.59 -18.87
N VAL A 215 -38.09 -12.46 -19.58
CA VAL A 215 -36.91 -11.61 -19.75
C VAL A 215 -36.62 -11.01 -18.37
N LEU A 216 -35.55 -11.48 -17.72
CA LEU A 216 -35.01 -10.78 -16.55
C LEU A 216 -34.44 -9.46 -17.07
N SER A 217 -35.15 -8.37 -16.79
CA SER A 217 -34.82 -7.00 -17.18
C SER A 217 -33.56 -6.48 -16.49
N ASP A 218 -32.39 -7.10 -16.73
CA ASP A 218 -31.08 -6.54 -16.34
C ASP A 218 -30.31 -5.98 -17.55
N GLU A 219 -30.86 -6.02 -18.77
CA GLU A 219 -30.18 -5.58 -20.00
C GLU A 219 -30.02 -4.05 -20.15
N ASN A 220 -30.49 -3.24 -19.18
CA ASN A 220 -30.46 -1.77 -19.28
C ASN A 220 -29.73 -1.05 -18.14
N LYS A 221 -28.95 -1.75 -17.31
CA LYS A 221 -28.05 -1.06 -16.36
C LYS A 221 -26.71 -0.77 -17.05
N PRO A 222 -26.21 0.49 -16.99
CA PRO A 222 -24.89 0.80 -17.52
C PRO A 222 -23.86 -0.10 -16.83
N LYS A 223 -23.11 -0.84 -17.63
CA LYS A 223 -22.05 -1.73 -17.15
C LYS A 223 -20.96 -0.84 -16.55
N MET A 224 -20.85 -0.82 -15.23
CA MET A 224 -19.79 -0.07 -14.57
C MET A 224 -18.47 -0.86 -14.64
N VAL A 225 -17.39 -0.17 -14.97
CA VAL A 225 -16.03 -0.71 -15.01
C VAL A 225 -15.20 0.08 -14.02
N ALA A 226 -14.72 -0.61 -12.97
CA ALA A 226 -13.81 -0.03 -12.01
C ALA A 226 -12.42 0.18 -12.65
N ARG A 227 -11.88 1.39 -12.57
CA ARG A 227 -10.54 1.75 -13.04
C ARG A 227 -9.74 2.42 -11.94
N LEU A 228 -8.45 2.11 -11.91
CA LEU A 228 -7.52 2.78 -11.00
C LEU A 228 -7.17 4.17 -11.53
N THR A 229 -7.26 5.18 -10.69
CA THR A 229 -7.00 6.58 -11.06
C THR A 229 -6.18 7.29 -9.99
N ASP A 230 -5.39 8.27 -10.41
CA ASP A 230 -4.78 9.22 -9.50
C ASP A 230 -5.84 10.08 -8.83
N THR A 231 -5.66 10.29 -7.53
CA THR A 231 -6.55 11.07 -6.69
C THR A 231 -5.71 11.86 -5.72
N THR A 232 -6.14 13.09 -5.46
CA THR A 232 -5.51 13.97 -4.49
C THR A 232 -6.52 14.32 -3.39
N ARG A 233 -6.00 14.55 -2.19
CA ARG A 233 -6.76 15.09 -1.07
C ARG A 233 -6.00 16.21 -0.41
N THR A 234 -6.63 17.38 -0.34
CA THR A 234 -6.01 18.60 0.14
C THR A 234 -6.59 18.99 1.49
N PHE A 235 -5.72 19.43 2.39
CA PHE A 235 -6.04 19.94 3.72
C PHE A 235 -5.45 21.33 3.92
N LYS A 236 -6.20 22.20 4.58
CA LYS A 236 -5.75 23.54 4.98
C LYS A 236 -5.25 23.54 6.43
N PRO A 237 -4.42 24.53 6.82
CA PRO A 237 -4.06 24.72 8.22
C PRO A 237 -5.30 24.83 9.12
N GLY A 238 -5.29 24.12 10.24
CA GLY A 238 -6.41 24.02 11.17
C GLY A 238 -7.41 22.91 10.85
N GLU A 239 -7.31 22.24 9.70
CA GLU A 239 -8.14 21.08 9.39
C GLU A 239 -7.58 19.80 10.03
N MET A 240 -8.48 18.90 10.38
CA MET A 240 -8.13 17.57 10.86
C MET A 240 -7.85 16.67 9.65
N LEU A 241 -6.65 16.08 9.58
CA LEU A 241 -6.31 15.08 8.57
C LEU A 241 -7.11 13.81 8.84
N SER A 242 -8.25 13.70 8.19
CA SER A 242 -9.12 12.53 8.24
C SER A 242 -9.26 11.94 6.86
N LEU A 243 -9.09 10.63 6.73
CA LEU A 243 -9.29 9.87 5.51
C LEU A 243 -10.52 8.98 5.64
N THR A 244 -11.24 8.86 4.53
CA THR A 244 -12.32 7.89 4.35
C THR A 244 -11.73 6.49 4.21
N ASP A 245 -12.58 5.48 4.37
CA ASP A 245 -12.16 4.07 4.28
C ASP A 245 -11.64 3.73 2.88
N SER A 246 -12.29 4.26 1.84
CA SER A 246 -11.85 4.13 0.45
C SER A 246 -10.50 4.77 0.19
N GLU A 247 -10.18 5.88 0.85
CA GLU A 247 -8.88 6.55 0.69
C GLU A 247 -7.77 5.79 1.43
N LEU A 248 -8.05 5.24 2.61
CA LEU A 248 -7.12 4.35 3.30
C LEU A 248 -6.79 3.10 2.48
N LEU A 249 -7.81 2.51 1.84
CA LEU A 249 -7.62 1.41 0.90
C LEU A 249 -6.83 1.88 -0.33
N GLY A 250 -7.07 3.10 -0.80
CA GLY A 250 -6.29 3.73 -1.88
C GLY A 250 -4.80 3.89 -1.56
N LEU A 251 -4.46 4.27 -0.32
CA LEU A 251 -3.07 4.30 0.14
C LEU A 251 -2.40 2.92 0.06
N ASN A 252 -3.12 1.86 0.47
CA ASN A 252 -2.61 0.49 0.34
C ASN A 252 -2.37 0.10 -1.14
N ILE A 253 -3.29 0.43 -2.04
CA ILE A 253 -3.13 0.18 -3.48
C ILE A 253 -1.93 0.95 -4.03
N THR A 254 -1.73 2.19 -3.57
CA THR A 254 -0.59 3.03 -3.96
C THR A 254 0.72 2.35 -3.62
N VAL A 255 0.88 1.85 -2.40
CA VAL A 255 2.10 1.11 -2.01
C VAL A 255 2.24 -0.19 -2.77
N ALA A 256 1.15 -0.94 -3.00
CA ALA A 256 1.21 -2.16 -3.79
C ALA A 256 1.72 -1.91 -5.23
N LYS A 257 1.26 -0.82 -5.85
CA LYS A 257 1.73 -0.40 -7.18
C LYS A 257 3.15 0.15 -7.16
N PHE A 258 3.52 0.87 -6.11
CA PHE A 258 4.89 1.35 -5.90
C PHE A 258 5.87 0.17 -5.82
N VAL A 259 5.56 -0.82 -4.98
CA VAL A 259 6.38 -2.03 -4.82
C VAL A 259 6.47 -2.82 -6.13
N ASP A 260 5.34 -3.06 -6.82
CA ASP A 260 5.35 -3.73 -8.14
C ASP A 260 6.21 -2.97 -9.16
N GLY A 261 6.06 -1.65 -9.25
CA GLY A 261 6.85 -0.79 -10.14
C GLY A 261 8.36 -0.85 -9.83
N LEU A 262 8.72 -0.68 -8.56
CA LEU A 262 10.11 -0.74 -8.12
C LEU A 262 10.75 -2.10 -8.44
N LEU A 263 10.07 -3.21 -8.14
CA LEU A 263 10.57 -4.55 -8.42
C LEU A 263 10.78 -4.78 -9.92
N ARG A 264 9.89 -4.27 -10.77
CA ARG A 264 10.05 -4.35 -12.24
C ARG A 264 11.24 -3.53 -12.73
N SER A 265 11.46 -2.33 -12.17
CA SER A 265 12.62 -1.51 -12.51
C SER A 265 13.93 -2.18 -12.09
N VAL A 266 13.95 -2.86 -10.93
CA VAL A 266 15.09 -3.66 -10.48
C VAL A 266 15.32 -4.88 -11.37
N ASP A 267 14.27 -5.58 -11.80
CA ASP A 267 14.37 -6.69 -12.77
C ASP A 267 15.01 -6.21 -14.07
N HIS A 268 14.52 -5.08 -14.60
CA HIS A 268 15.06 -4.47 -15.80
C HIS A 268 16.54 -4.09 -15.64
N PHE A 269 16.91 -3.44 -14.53
CA PHE A 269 18.30 -3.14 -14.20
C PHE A 269 19.17 -4.40 -14.16
N GLY A 270 18.69 -5.45 -13.50
CA GLY A 270 19.38 -6.74 -13.40
C GLY A 270 19.64 -7.38 -14.76
N ARG A 271 18.62 -7.45 -15.61
CA ARG A 271 18.74 -7.97 -16.99
C ARG A 271 19.70 -7.16 -17.84
N ALA A 272 19.68 -5.83 -17.71
CA ALA A 272 20.58 -4.95 -18.44
C ALA A 272 22.07 -5.16 -18.05
N GLN A 273 22.35 -5.45 -16.77
CA GLN A 273 23.71 -5.66 -16.28
C GLN A 273 24.23 -7.09 -16.50
N LEU A 274 23.35 -8.11 -16.36
CA LEU A 274 23.74 -9.51 -16.41
C LEU A 274 23.45 -10.19 -17.77
N GLY A 275 22.63 -9.58 -18.64
CA GLY A 275 22.13 -10.16 -19.89
C GLY A 275 20.83 -10.94 -19.71
N GLU A 276 20.07 -11.14 -20.80
CA GLU A 276 18.82 -11.90 -20.78
C GLU A 276 19.07 -13.37 -20.36
N GLY A 277 18.51 -13.79 -19.23
CA GLY A 277 18.57 -15.18 -18.75
C GLY A 277 19.48 -15.45 -17.55
N ALA A 278 19.93 -14.41 -16.83
CA ALA A 278 20.55 -14.53 -15.51
C ALA A 278 19.52 -14.64 -14.38
#